data_AF-A0A820MIH2-F1
#
_entry.id   AF-A0A820MIH2-F1
#
_cell.length_a   1.000
_cell.length_b   1.000
_cell.length_c   1.000
_cell.angle_alpha   90.00
_cell.angle_beta   90.00
_cell.angle_gamma   90.00
#
_symmetry.space_group_name_H-M   'P 1'
#
loop_
_entity.id
_entity.type
_entity.pdbx_description
1 polymer ?
#
loop_
_entity_poly.entity_id
_entity_poly.type
_entity_poly.pdbx_seq_one_letter_code
_entity_poly.pdbx_strand_id
1 'polypeptide(L)' 'MATAVGEKTPCSICQKAVGVFTCRGCGKDFCYRHVAEHRQELNKQMDELTTNHD' A
#
# COMPACT_ATOMS: atom_id res chain seq x y z
N MET A 1 12.67 26.48 -12.56
CA MET A 1 12.87 25.06 -12.91
C MET A 1 12.95 24.28 -11.60
N ALA A 2 11.86 23.64 -11.17
CA ALA A 2 11.88 22.82 -9.96
C ALA A 2 12.37 21.44 -10.37
N THR A 3 13.62 21.13 -10.04
CA THR A 3 14.14 19.77 -10.11
C THR A 3 13.30 18.92 -9.15
N ALA A 4 12.43 18.07 -9.69
CA ALA A 4 11.77 17.03 -8.93
C ALA A 4 12.85 16.05 -8.46
N VAL A 5 13.44 16.35 -7.30
CA VAL A 5 14.14 15.36 -6.50
C VAL A 5 13.15 14.21 -6.35
N GLY A 6 13.48 13.02 -6.84
CA GLY A 6 12.61 11.86 -6.74
C GLY A 6 12.25 11.65 -5.27
N GLU A 7 11.06 12.11 -4.89
CA GLU A 7 10.53 12.05 -3.55
C GLU A 7 10.30 10.58 -3.27
N LYS A 8 11.28 9.96 -2.62
CA LYS A 8 11.24 8.55 -2.23
C LYS A 8 10.11 8.46 -1.22
N THR A 9 8.90 8.18 -1.70
CA THR A 9 7.71 8.28 -0.87
C THR A 9 7.83 7.21 0.21
N PRO A 10 7.94 7.61 1.49
CA PRO A 10 8.16 6.66 2.54
C PRO A 10 6.89 5.82 2.75
N CYS A 11 7.05 4.63 3.32
CA CYS A 11 5.90 3.80 3.66
C CYS A 11 4.90 4.60 4.52
N SER A 12 3.64 4.60 4.14
CA SER A 12 2.57 5.32 4.84
C SER A 12 2.31 4.79 6.27
N ILE A 13 2.82 3.60 6.61
CA ILE A 13 2.63 2.96 7.92
C ILE A 13 3.84 3.17 8.84
N CYS A 14 5.06 2.97 8.35
CA CYS A 14 6.27 3.02 9.18
C CYS A 14 7.31 4.07 8.76
N GLN A 15 6.97 4.90 7.77
CA GLN A 15 7.81 5.95 7.21
C GLN A 15 9.19 5.51 6.71
N LYS A 16 9.38 4.20 6.45
CA LYS A 16 10.61 3.69 5.84
C LYS A 16 10.54 3.83 4.32
N ALA A 17 11.54 4.47 3.73
CA ALA A 17 11.66 4.70 2.28
C ALA A 17 12.48 3.62 1.53
N VAL A 18 12.95 2.57 2.23
CA VAL A 18 13.66 1.44 1.61
C VAL A 18 12.66 0.40 1.12
N GLY A 19 12.71 0.09 -0.18
CA GLY A 19 11.89 -0.98 -0.78
C GLY A 19 10.40 -0.72 -0.65
N VAL A 20 9.97 0.48 -1.06
CA VAL A 20 8.56 0.90 -1.08
C VAL A 20 7.90 0.53 -2.41
N PHE A 21 6.64 0.12 -2.33
CA PHE A 21 5.77 -0.26 -3.44
C PHE A 21 4.50 0.58 -3.39
N THR A 22 4.14 1.18 -4.52
CA THR A 22 2.93 1.99 -4.65
C THR A 22 1.74 1.09 -5.01
N CYS A 23 0.76 1.02 -4.12
CA CYS A 23 -0.52 0.38 -4.41
C CYS A 23 -1.35 1.29 -5.33
N ARG A 24 -1.51 0.94 -6.61
CA ARG A 24 -2.30 1.75 -7.56
C ARG A 24 -3.78 1.83 -7.20
N GLY A 25 -4.34 0.81 -6.55
CA GLY A 25 -5.74 0.83 -6.10
C GLY A 25 -5.99 1.82 -4.96
N CYS A 26 -5.01 1.98 -4.07
CA CYS A 26 -5.14 2.85 -2.90
C CYS A 26 -4.42 4.20 -3.04
N GLY A 27 -3.56 4.37 -4.04
CA GLY A 27 -2.71 5.55 -4.20
C GLY A 27 -1.72 5.76 -3.05
N LYS A 28 -1.32 4.68 -2.36
CA LYS A 28 -0.48 4.73 -1.16
C LYS A 28 0.78 3.88 -1.32
N ASP A 29 1.88 4.36 -0.75
CA ASP A 29 3.16 3.68 -0.75
C ASP A 29 3.36 2.87 0.53
N PHE A 30 3.78 1.62 0.37
CA PHE A 30 4.01 0.67 1.45
C PHE A 30 5.36 0.00 1.31
N CYS A 31 6.10 -0.22 2.40
CA CYS A 31 7.31 -1.03 2.33
C CYS A 31 6.97 -2.52 2.16
N TYR A 32 7.96 -3.33 1.79
CA TYR A 32 7.81 -4.77 1.54
C TYR A 32 7.07 -5.56 2.64
N ARG A 33 7.23 -5.16 3.91
CA ARG A 33 6.50 -5.77 5.03
C ARG A 33 5.03 -5.35 5.05
N HIS A 34 4.76 -4.05 4.93
CA HIS A 34 3.40 -3.51 5.03
C HIS A 34 2.56 -3.73 3.77
N VAL A 35 3.18 -3.88 2.59
CA VAL A 35 2.45 -4.20 1.36
C VAL A 35 1.86 -5.62 1.42
N ALA A 36 2.54 -6.55 2.09
CA ALA A 36 2.03 -7.91 2.30
C ALA A 36 0.82 -7.90 3.24
N GLU A 37 0.95 -7.25 4.40
CA GLU A 37 -0.16 -7.06 5.35
C GLU A 37 -1.35 -6.36 4.69
N HIS A 38 -1.09 -5.28 3.95
CA HIS A 38 -2.11 -4.52 3.23
C HIS A 38 -2.85 -5.39 2.20
N ARG A 39 -2.14 -6.24 1.45
CA ARG A 39 -2.75 -7.18 0.50
C ARG A 39 -3.60 -8.23 1.22
N GLN A 40 -3.14 -8.76 2.34
CA GLN A 40 -3.92 -9.73 3.12
C GLN A 40 -5.21 -9.11 3.66
N GLU A 41 -5.13 -7.90 4.23
CA GLU A 41 -6.29 -7.15 4.71
C GLU A 41 -7.27 -6.80 3.57
N LEU A 42 -6.75 -6.42 2.38
CA LEU A 42 -7.61 -6.24 1.21
C LEU A 42 -8.33 -7.53 0.84
N ASN A 43 -7.60 -8.64 0.79
CA ASN A 43 -8.15 -9.92 0.38
C ASN A 43 -9.23 -10.39 1.35
N LYS A 44 -9.01 -10.18 2.65
CA LYS A 44 -9.99 -10.45 3.69
C LYS A 44 -11.25 -9.60 3.52
N GLN A 45 -11.11 -8.29 3.34
CA GLN A 45 -12.26 -7.41 3.10
C GLN A 45 -13.05 -7.79 1.84
N MET A 46 -12.37 -8.23 0.77
CA MET A 46 -13.04 -8.70 -0.44
C MET A 46 -13.81 -10.01 -0.20
N ASP A 47 -13.24 -10.93 0.58
CA ASP A 47 -13.88 -12.19 0.96
C ASP A 47 -15.11 -11.94 1.85
N GLU A 48 -15.00 -11.03 2.83
CA GLU A 48 -16.10 -10.61 3.69
C GLU A 48 -17.25 -9.97 2.88
N LEU A 49 -16.93 -9.11 1.91
CA LEU A 49 -17.93 -8.51 1.01
C LEU A 49 -18.62 -9.54 0.11
N THR A 50 -17.89 -10.56 -0.34
CA THR A 50 -18.43 -11.62 -1.20
C THR A 50 -19.29 -12.61 -0.41
N THR A 51 -18.90 -12.90 0.83
CA THR A 51 -19.58 -13.86 1.70
C THR A 51 -20.88 -13.32 2.28
N ASN A 52 -20.99 -11.99 2.49
CA ASN A 52 -22.20 -11.39 3.07
C ASN A 52 -23.33 -11.14 2.04
N HIS A 53 -23.36 -11.89 0.94
CA HIS A 53 -24.33 -11.74 -0.14
C HIS A 53 -25.12 -13.04 -0.40
N ASP A 54 -25.41 -13.78 0.69
CA ASP A 54 -26.36 -14.90 0.78
C ASP A 54 -27.53 -14.53 1.72
#